data_AF-A0A2H1KTI3-F1
#
_entry.id   AF-A0A2H1KTI3-F1
#
_cell.length_a   1.000
_cell.length_b   1.000
_cell.length_c   1.000
_cell.angle_alpha   90.00
_cell.angle_beta   90.00
_cell.angle_gamma   90.00
#
_symmetry.space_group_name_H-M   'P 1'
#
loop_
_entity.id
_entity.type
_entity.pdbx_description
1 polymer ?
#
loop_
_entity_poly.entity_id
_entity_poly.type
_entity_poly.pdbx_seq_one_letter_code
_entity_poly.pdbx_strand_id
1 'polypeptide(L)'
;MVIPCRDEALALPGVFSTIPGDMSVIVVDNGSVDGTAGVARGLGATVVYEAVAGYGAAVQAGILAATTPLVAVLDGDVDRPEFGGELVTVCRPHRASWYECSSGPRIRAEG
;
A
#
# COMPACT_ATOMS: atom_id res chain seq x y z
N MET A 1 2.07 -6.81 2.17
CA MET A 1 1.05 -5.76 2.29
C MET A 1 1.64 -4.48 1.73
N VAL A 2 0.93 -3.79 0.84
CA VAL A 2 1.27 -2.47 0.31
C VAL A 2 0.30 -1.47 0.91
N ILE A 3 0.80 -0.37 1.46
CA ILE A 3 -0.02 0.69 2.05
C ILE A 3 0.41 2.01 1.41
N PRO A 4 -0.35 2.53 0.43
CA PRO A 4 -0.16 3.89 -0.06
C PRO A 4 -0.45 4.86 1.08
N CYS A 5 0.46 5.79 1.34
CA CYS A 5 0.30 6.78 2.40
C CYS A 5 0.62 8.18 1.89
N ARG A 6 -0.17 9.15 2.34
CA ARG A 6 0.13 10.57 2.22
C ARG A 6 -0.35 11.31 3.47
N ASP A 7 0.60 11.79 4.26
CA ASP A 7 0.33 12.52 5.50
C ASP A 7 -0.49 11.70 6.53
N GLU A 8 -0.08 10.45 6.77
CA GLU A 8 -0.77 9.46 7.61
C GLU A 8 0.03 9.07 8.87
N ALA A 9 0.99 9.89 9.32
CA ALA A 9 1.89 9.54 10.42
C ALA A 9 1.15 9.14 11.71
N LEU A 10 -0.02 9.74 11.96
CA LEU A 10 -0.85 9.45 13.14
C LEU A 10 -1.70 8.18 12.99
N ALA A 11 -2.12 7.83 11.77
CA ALA A 11 -2.98 6.67 11.51
C ALA A 11 -2.17 5.36 11.43
N LEU A 12 -0.94 5.44 10.91
CA LEU A 12 -0.06 4.29 10.67
C LEU A 12 0.09 3.32 11.86
N PRO A 13 0.33 3.77 13.11
CA PRO A 13 0.45 2.84 14.24
C PRO A 13 -0.82 2.02 14.50
N GLY A 14 -2.00 2.64 14.32
CA GLY A 14 -3.29 1.96 14.45
C GLY A 14 -3.48 0.90 13.37
N VAL A 15 -3.13 1.25 12.12
CA VAL A 15 -3.15 0.32 11.00
C VAL A 15 -2.20 -0.87 11.22
N PHE A 16 -0.96 -0.62 11.64
CA PHE A 16 0.01 -1.70 11.88
C PHE A 16 -0.42 -2.65 13.00
N SER A 17 -1.19 -2.17 13.99
CA SER A 17 -1.70 -3.01 15.07
C SER A 17 -2.72 -4.07 14.63
N THR A 18 -3.34 -3.88 13.45
CA THR A 18 -4.32 -4.84 12.89
C THR A 18 -3.66 -5.83 11.91
N ILE A 19 -2.41 -5.59 11.53
CA ILE A 19 -1.69 -6.43 10.57
C ILE A 19 -1.10 -7.65 11.30
N PRO A 20 -1.34 -8.88 10.81
CA PRO A 20 -0.70 -10.08 11.34
C PRO A 20 0.84 -9.97 11.25
N GLY A 21 1.53 -10.35 12.33
CA GLY A 21 2.98 -10.14 12.46
C GLY A 21 3.86 -10.96 11.51
N ASP A 22 3.30 -11.91 10.77
CA ASP A 22 3.98 -12.69 9.73
C ASP A 22 3.95 -12.01 8.35
N MET A 23 3.23 -10.89 8.20
CA MET A 23 3.15 -10.16 6.95
C MET A 23 4.26 -9.13 6.81
N SER A 24 4.97 -9.15 5.67
CA SER A 24 5.86 -8.05 5.29
C SER A 24 5.06 -6.86 4.79
N VAL A 25 5.37 -5.66 5.30
CA VAL A 25 4.67 -4.42 4.95
C VAL A 25 5.58 -3.49 4.15
N ILE A 26 5.05 -3.00 3.03
CA ILE A 26 5.63 -1.95 2.18
C ILE A 26 4.72 -0.74 2.32
N VAL A 27 5.24 0.36 2.83
CA VAL A 27 4.55 1.65 2.82
C VAL A 27 5.05 2.45 1.63
N VAL A 28 4.13 2.96 0.82
CA VAL A 28 4.47 3.81 -0.32
C VAL A 28 4.14 5.25 0.04
N ASP A 29 5.16 6.03 0.38
CA ASP A 29 5.03 7.44 0.69
C ASP A 29 4.88 8.25 -0.60
N ASN A 30 3.70 8.86 -0.79
CA ASN A 30 3.36 9.64 -1.97
C ASN A 30 3.43 11.15 -1.72
N GLY A 31 4.54 11.59 -1.14
CA GLY A 31 4.84 13.00 -0.91
C GLY A 31 4.37 13.53 0.43
N SER A 32 4.46 12.74 1.50
CA SER A 32 4.12 13.18 2.85
C SER A 32 5.12 14.23 3.37
N VAL A 33 4.63 15.15 4.20
CA VAL A 33 5.40 16.21 4.85
C VAL A 33 5.32 16.15 6.39
N ASP A 34 4.51 15.25 6.92
CA ASP A 34 4.23 15.07 8.35
C ASP A 34 5.17 14.07 9.07
N GLY A 35 6.09 13.43 8.34
CA GLY A 35 6.98 12.40 8.87
C GLY A 35 6.47 10.96 8.75
N THR A 36 5.40 10.71 7.98
CA THR A 36 4.84 9.38 7.67
C THR A 36 5.92 8.34 7.36
N ALA A 37 6.86 8.66 6.47
CA ALA A 37 7.94 7.76 6.08
C ALA A 37 8.89 7.38 7.25
N GLY A 38 9.05 8.25 8.23
CA GLY A 38 9.83 7.98 9.44
C GLY A 38 9.09 7.01 10.36
N VAL A 39 7.80 7.26 10.59
CA VAL A 39 6.93 6.41 11.41
C VAL A 39 6.84 5.00 10.81
N ALA A 40 6.61 4.88 9.51
CA ALA A 40 6.53 3.59 8.82
C ALA A 40 7.81 2.76 8.99
N ARG A 41 8.99 3.37 8.84
CA ARG A 41 10.27 2.67 9.08
C ARG A 41 10.41 2.23 10.54
N GLY A 42 9.98 3.08 11.49
CA GLY A 42 9.98 2.76 12.92
C GLY A 42 9.09 1.56 13.28
N LEU A 43 8.03 1.32 12.51
CA LEU A 43 7.12 0.19 12.65
C LEU A 43 7.60 -1.08 11.92
N GLY A 44 8.77 -1.04 11.29
CA GLY A 44 9.37 -2.18 10.59
C GLY A 44 8.94 -2.35 9.13
N ALA A 45 8.29 -1.36 8.52
CA ALA A 45 7.98 -1.41 7.10
C ALA A 45 9.18 -1.04 6.22
N THR A 46 9.20 -1.63 5.03
CA THR A 46 9.97 -1.10 3.91
C THR A 46 9.24 0.12 3.36
N VAL A 47 9.94 1.25 3.23
CA VAL A 47 9.34 2.48 2.69
C VAL A 47 9.84 2.74 1.28
N VAL A 48 8.91 2.88 0.34
CA VAL A 48 9.13 3.29 -1.04
C VAL A 48 8.60 4.71 -1.21
N TYR A 49 9.34 5.58 -1.88
CA TYR A 49 8.87 6.92 -2.22
C TYR A 49 8.36 6.94 -3.65
N GLU A 50 7.15 7.47 -3.87
CA GLU A 50 6.58 7.68 -5.19
C GLU A 50 6.39 9.18 -5.45
N ALA A 51 7.08 9.69 -6.47
CA ALA A 51 7.10 11.12 -6.80
C ALA A 51 5.86 11.57 -7.59
N VAL A 52 5.21 10.65 -8.31
CA VAL A 52 4.00 10.92 -9.07
C VAL A 52 2.82 10.90 -8.12
N ALA A 53 2.21 12.06 -7.89
CA ALA A 53 1.05 12.17 -7.02
C ALA A 53 -0.14 11.35 -7.55
N GLY A 54 -0.76 10.57 -6.66
CA GLY A 54 -1.98 9.82 -6.93
C GLY A 54 -1.92 8.40 -6.37
N TYR A 55 -3.05 7.95 -5.82
CA TYR A 55 -3.22 6.61 -5.25
C TYR A 55 -2.77 5.49 -6.21
N GLY A 56 -3.16 5.57 -7.48
CA GLY A 56 -2.80 4.56 -8.49
C GLY A 56 -1.30 4.44 -8.72
N ALA A 57 -0.57 5.56 -8.75
CA ALA A 57 0.89 5.56 -8.89
C ALA A 57 1.55 4.92 -7.65
N ALA A 58 1.08 5.28 -6.45
CA ALA A 58 1.59 4.71 -5.21
C ALA A 58 1.32 3.20 -5.10
N VAL A 59 0.12 2.73 -5.46
CA VAL A 59 -0.21 1.30 -5.53
C VAL A 59 0.71 0.57 -6.52
N GLN A 60 0.88 1.12 -7.72
CA GLN A 60 1.75 0.52 -8.74
C GLN A 60 3.19 0.41 -8.24
N ALA A 61 3.75 1.48 -7.65
CA ALA A 61 5.09 1.48 -7.09
C ALA A 61 5.26 0.42 -5.97
N GLY A 62 4.27 0.29 -5.09
CA GLY A 62 4.28 -0.71 -4.03
C GLY A 62 4.21 -2.15 -4.57
N ILE A 63 3.40 -2.39 -5.60
CA ILE A 63 3.30 -3.70 -6.26
C ILE A 63 4.62 -4.06 -6.96
N LEU A 64 5.26 -3.10 -7.63
CA LEU A 64 6.56 -3.32 -8.28
C LEU A 64 7.68 -3.56 -7.25
N ALA A 65 7.59 -2.96 -6.07
CA ALA A 65 8.53 -3.19 -4.98
C ALA A 65 8.30 -4.51 -4.22
N ALA A 66 7.10 -5.09 -4.32
CA ALA A 66 6.76 -6.33 -3.63
C ALA A 66 7.49 -7.53 -4.27
N THR A 67 8.17 -8.32 -3.43
CA THR A 67 8.84 -9.56 -3.86
C THR A 67 7.99 -10.80 -3.64
N THR A 68 6.81 -10.65 -3.02
CA THR A 68 5.93 -11.76 -2.65
C THR A 68 4.87 -12.01 -3.71
N PRO A 69 4.47 -13.28 -3.94
CA PRO A 69 3.46 -13.64 -4.94
C PRO A 69 2.03 -13.22 -4.57
N LEU A 70 1.80 -12.72 -3.36
CA LEU A 70 0.52 -12.14 -2.94
C LEU A 70 0.79 -10.74 -2.41
N VAL A 71 0.06 -9.76 -2.94
CA VAL A 71 0.09 -8.38 -2.45
C VAL A 71 -1.32 -8.00 -2.07
N ALA A 72 -1.56 -7.77 -0.79
CA ALA A 72 -2.73 -7.04 -0.32
C ALA A 72 -2.40 -5.54 -0.36
N VAL A 73 -3.29 -4.71 -0.88
CA VAL A 73 -3.24 -3.26 -0.73
C VAL A 73 -4.23 -2.87 0.36
N LEU A 74 -3.81 -2.10 1.36
CA LEU A 74 -4.71 -1.52 2.36
C LEU A 74 -4.82 -0.02 2.09
N ASP A 75 -6.04 0.50 2.06
CA ASP A 75 -6.29 1.94 1.97
C ASP A 75 -6.11 2.58 3.36
N GLY A 76 -5.30 3.64 3.43
CA GLY A 76 -5.03 4.39 4.65
C GLY A 76 -6.11 5.42 4.99
N ASP A 77 -7.04 5.66 4.06
CA ASP A 77 -8.09 6.68 4.20
C ASP A 77 -9.24 6.20 5.10
N VAL A 78 -9.23 6.65 6.36
CA VAL A 78 -10.30 6.39 7.34
C VAL A 78 -11.45 7.43 7.29
N ASP A 79 -11.43 8.39 6.36
CA ASP A 79 -12.36 9.53 6.36
C ASP A 79 -13.61 9.36 5.45
N ARG A 80 -13.88 8.14 4.94
CA ARG A 80 -15.09 7.82 4.15
C ARG A 80 -16.00 6.84 4.91
N PRO A 81 -16.96 7.30 5.74
CA PRO A 81 -17.84 6.42 6.51
C PRO A 81 -18.79 5.57 5.64
N GLU A 82 -19.00 5.91 4.37
CA GLU A 82 -19.76 5.06 3.42
C GLU A 82 -18.99 3.84 2.87
N PHE A 83 -17.66 3.80 3.05
CA PHE A 83 -16.81 2.65 2.74
C PHE A 83 -16.05 2.29 4.00
N GLY A 84 -16.72 1.58 4.92
CA GLY A 84 -16.07 1.01 6.10
C GLY A 84 -14.79 0.28 5.67
N GLY A 85 -13.68 0.62 6.34
CA GLY A 85 -12.32 0.25 5.94
C GLY A 85 -12.20 -1.21 5.49
N GLU A 86 -12.31 -1.43 4.19
CA GLU A 86 -12.10 -2.74 3.58
C GLU A 86 -12.03 -2.57 2.05
N LEU A 87 -10.88 -2.12 1.56
CA LEU A 87 -10.48 -2.47 0.20
C LEU A 87 -9.13 -3.18 0.23
N VAL A 88 -9.13 -4.41 0.75
CA VAL A 88 -8.01 -5.34 0.58
C VAL A 88 -7.97 -5.76 -0.88
N THR A 89 -7.25 -5.00 -1.69
CA THR A 89 -7.03 -5.37 -3.07
C THR A 89 -5.94 -6.45 -3.09
N VAL A 90 -6.34 -7.72 -3.25
CA VAL A 90 -5.39 -8.82 -3.40
C VAL A 90 -4.98 -8.90 -4.86
N CYS A 91 -3.77 -8.45 -5.15
CA CYS A 91 -3.17 -8.54 -6.46
C CYS A 91 -2.36 -9.84 -6.55
N ARG A 92 -2.79 -10.76 -7.44
CA ARG A 92 -2.05 -12.00 -7.78
C ARG A 92 -1.32 -11.83 -9.11
N PRO A 93 -0.06 -12.25 -9.23
CA PRO A 93 0.62 -12.28 -10.52
C PRO A 93 -0.08 -13.30 -11.42
N HIS A 94 -0.61 -12.85 -12.55
CA HIS A 94 -1.14 -13.71 -13.60
C HIS A 94 -0.26 -13.57 -14.84
N ARG A 95 0.45 -14.65 -15.20
CA ARG A 95 1.29 -14.80 -16.41
C ARG A 95 2.02 -13.52 -16.86
N ALA A 96 3.23 -13.33 -16.33
CA ALA A 96 4.33 -12.55 -16.91
C ALA A 96 4.15 -11.04 -17.20
N SER A 97 3.06 -10.36 -16.83
CA SER A 97 2.99 -8.87 -16.93
C SER A 97 1.77 -8.21 -16.25
N TRP A 98 0.94 -8.97 -15.54
CA TRP A 98 -0.37 -8.49 -15.06
C TRP A 98 -0.63 -8.88 -13.62
N TYR A 99 -1.28 -7.98 -12.90
CA TYR A 99 -1.83 -8.24 -11.58
C TYR A 99 -3.35 -8.24 -11.64
N GLU A 100 -3.96 -9.33 -11.16
CA GLU A 100 -5.40 -9.44 -11.00
C GLU A 100 -5.77 -9.10 -9.56
N CYS A 101 -6.64 -8.11 -9.39
CA CYS A 101 -6.94 -7.45 -8.14
C CYS A 101 -8.42 -7.70 -7.79
N SER A 102 -8.71 -8.37 -6.67
CA SER A 102 -10.04 -8.95 -6.38
C SER A 102 -11.15 -7.95 -5.97
N SER A 103 -10.91 -6.65 -6.07
CA SER A 103 -11.89 -5.58 -5.76
C SER A 103 -11.82 -4.38 -6.72
N GLY A 104 -11.05 -4.45 -7.82
CA GLY A 104 -10.82 -3.33 -8.75
C GLY A 104 -10.27 -3.74 -10.13
N PRO A 105 -10.12 -2.80 -11.09
CA PRO A 105 -9.75 -3.12 -12.47
C PRO A 105 -8.32 -3.65 -12.58
N ARG A 106 -8.03 -4.37 -13.68
CA ARG A 106 -6.72 -4.95 -14.00
C ARG A 106 -5.68 -3.84 -14.18
N ILE A 107 -4.53 -3.99 -13.55
CA ILE A 107 -3.39 -3.06 -13.69
C ILE A 107 -2.19 -3.77 -14.33
N ARG A 108 -1.49 -3.04 -15.21
CA ARG A 108 -0.32 -3.55 -15.94
C ARG A 108 0.94 -3.26 -15.14
N ALA A 109 1.80 -4.25 -14.99
CA ALA A 109 3.17 -3.99 -14.57
C ALA A 109 3.93 -3.45 -15.79
N GLU A 110 4.25 -2.16 -15.82
CA GLU A 110 5.17 -1.63 -16.82
C GLU A 110 6.60 -1.97 -16.39
N GLY A 111 7.36 -2.59 -17.30
CA GLY A 111 8.67 -3.20 -17.04
C GLY A 111 9.85 -2.27 -17.29
#